data_AF-A0A672HCQ1-F1
#
_entry.id   AF-A0A672HCQ1-F1
#
_cell.length_a   1.000
_cell.length_b   1.000
_cell.length_c   1.000
_cell.angle_alpha   90.00
_cell.angle_beta   90.00
_cell.angle_gamma   90.00
#
_symmetry.space_group_name_H-M   'P 1'
#
loop_
_entity.id
_entity.type
_entity.pdbx_description
1 polymer ?
#
loop_
_entity_poly.entity_id
_entity_poly.type
_entity_poly.pdbx_seq_one_letter_code
_entity_poly.pdbx_strand_id
1 'polypeptide(L)'
;MFAGCICAASARILTRLCALVLVVAVGLGSELRVRVRLADGLVTEEVLEADSERDSIYLEFKQGDGTLITFVADFKQDVKIFRALILGELERGQNQYQALCFISRLNRNEIIPSESMARLRQKNPQAIRLAEERRGLEQLTMSAAVNLTRAWQLSSHIHNMCSEAREAIYTREADVKHWLDKGVDGSIFEVLPQTTEVPSFQACHSTKDLWQPCLCTYSLRLEWYPCLLKYCRSRDTTGKGSTYKCGIKSCSKGYHFTYYVPQKQLCLWDEET
;
A
#
# COMPACT_ATOMS: atom_id res chain seq x y z
N MET A 1 26.23 -31.76 60.77
CA MET A 1 25.95 -30.35 60.44
C MET A 1 26.98 -29.89 59.41
N PHE A 2 26.65 -29.91 58.13
CA PHE A 2 27.43 -29.21 57.09
C PHE A 2 26.41 -28.61 56.11
N ALA A 3 26.10 -27.33 56.31
CA ALA A 3 25.28 -26.54 55.41
C ALA A 3 26.20 -25.90 54.38
N GLY A 4 26.05 -26.30 53.12
CA GLY A 4 26.76 -25.69 51.99
C GLY A 4 26.12 -24.35 51.63
N CYS A 5 26.92 -23.29 51.70
CA CYS A 5 26.56 -21.96 51.19
C CYS A 5 26.48 -21.98 49.66
N ILE A 6 25.27 -21.89 49.12
CA ILE A 6 25.04 -21.70 47.69
C ILE A 6 25.24 -20.21 47.36
N CYS A 7 26.10 -19.95 46.38
CA CYS A 7 26.55 -18.64 45.93
C CYS A 7 25.40 -17.71 45.47
N ALA A 8 25.23 -16.58 46.16
CA ALA A 8 24.32 -15.48 45.81
C ALA A 8 24.70 -14.68 44.53
N ALA A 9 25.80 -15.04 43.86
CA ALA A 9 26.31 -14.32 42.69
C ALA A 9 25.59 -14.67 41.37
N SER A 10 25.02 -15.88 41.25
CA SER A 10 24.39 -16.36 40.01
C SER A 10 23.05 -15.68 39.71
N ALA A 11 22.28 -15.31 40.74
CA ALA A 11 20.95 -14.73 40.59
C ALA A 11 20.95 -13.30 40.01
N ARG A 12 22.04 -12.53 40.20
CA ARG A 12 22.15 -11.14 39.72
C ARG A 12 22.48 -11.02 38.24
N ILE A 13 23.13 -12.04 37.67
CA ILE A 13 23.49 -12.09 36.24
C ILE A 13 22.26 -12.50 35.42
N LEU A 14 21.47 -13.46 35.92
CA LEU A 14 20.24 -13.92 35.27
C LEU A 14 19.17 -12.83 35.22
N THR A 15 19.06 -12.00 36.27
CA THR A 15 18.12 -10.87 36.32
C THR A 15 18.51 -9.73 35.37
N ARG A 16 19.81 -9.49 35.16
CA ARG A 16 20.28 -8.52 34.17
C ARG A 16 20.13 -9.00 32.73
N LEU A 17 20.29 -10.29 32.45
CA LEU A 17 19.97 -10.85 31.13
C LEU A 17 18.46 -10.85 30.85
N CYS A 18 17.61 -11.17 31.82
CA CYS A 18 16.15 -11.06 31.66
C CYS A 18 15.69 -9.61 31.42
N ALA A 19 16.34 -8.62 32.04
CA ALA A 19 16.05 -7.21 31.77
C ALA A 19 16.55 -6.75 30.40
N LEU A 20 17.61 -7.37 29.85
CA LEU A 20 18.10 -7.06 28.50
C LEU A 20 17.24 -7.74 27.40
N VAL A 21 16.63 -8.89 27.69
CA VAL A 21 15.78 -9.64 26.75
C VAL A 21 14.35 -9.08 26.69
N LEU A 22 13.92 -8.28 27.68
CA LEU A 22 12.64 -7.57 27.67
C LEU A 22 12.66 -6.24 26.90
N VAL A 23 13.80 -5.85 26.33
CA VAL A 23 13.95 -4.71 25.41
C VAL A 23 14.12 -5.21 23.97
N VAL A 24 13.42 -6.30 23.61
CA VAL A 24 13.06 -6.50 22.21
C VAL A 24 11.92 -5.54 21.95
N ALA A 25 12.26 -4.40 21.35
CA ALA A 25 11.31 -3.44 20.82
C ALA A 25 10.35 -4.16 19.87
N VAL A 26 9.21 -4.59 20.41
CA VAL A 26 8.01 -4.80 19.61
C VAL A 26 7.66 -3.41 19.14
N GLY A 27 7.98 -3.11 17.87
CA GLY A 27 7.61 -1.86 17.24
C GLY A 27 6.14 -1.54 17.53
N LEU A 28 5.83 -0.26 17.73
CA LEU A 28 4.50 0.26 18.00
C LEU A 28 3.56 0.15 16.77
N GLY A 29 3.68 -0.94 16.00
CA GLY A 29 2.78 -1.30 14.93
C GLY A 29 1.40 -1.61 15.51
N SER A 30 0.40 -0.89 15.06
CA SER A 30 -1.00 -1.16 15.41
C SER A 30 -1.70 -1.78 14.22
N GLU A 31 -2.10 -3.04 14.36
CA GLU A 31 -2.88 -3.78 13.37
C GLU A 31 -4.40 -3.58 13.63
N LEU A 32 -5.16 -3.42 12.55
CA LEU A 32 -6.61 -3.30 12.52
C LEU A 32 -7.15 -4.19 11.39
N ARG A 33 -7.84 -5.28 11.75
CA ARG A 33 -8.51 -6.16 10.77
C ARG A 33 -9.94 -5.73 10.57
N VAL A 34 -10.38 -5.57 9.33
CA VAL A 34 -11.70 -5.04 8.99
C VAL A 34 -12.37 -5.94 7.99
N ARG A 35 -13.59 -6.41 8.30
CA ARG A 35 -14.39 -7.14 7.33
C ARG A 35 -15.10 -6.17 6.42
N VAL A 36 -14.92 -6.31 5.11
CA VAL A 36 -15.45 -5.37 4.11
C VAL A 36 -16.16 -6.14 3.03
N ARG A 37 -17.22 -5.55 2.49
CA ARG A 37 -17.93 -6.10 1.34
C ARG A 37 -17.32 -5.55 0.06
N LEU A 38 -16.79 -6.43 -0.77
CA LEU A 38 -16.24 -6.14 -2.09
C LEU A 38 -17.36 -5.78 -3.08
N ALA A 39 -16.99 -5.19 -4.22
CA ALA A 39 -17.93 -4.84 -5.30
C ALA A 39 -18.72 -6.04 -5.86
N ASP A 40 -18.15 -7.25 -5.82
CA ASP A 40 -18.79 -8.51 -6.23
C ASP A 40 -19.78 -9.07 -5.18
N GLY A 41 -19.90 -8.41 -4.03
CA GLY A 41 -20.77 -8.81 -2.92
C GLY A 41 -20.12 -9.77 -1.92
N LEU A 42 -18.93 -10.31 -2.22
CA LEU A 42 -18.17 -11.16 -1.30
C LEU A 42 -17.66 -10.34 -0.12
N VAL A 43 -17.43 -11.02 1.01
CA VAL A 43 -16.89 -10.41 2.21
C VAL A 43 -15.45 -10.87 2.36
N THR A 44 -14.53 -9.91 2.43
CA THR A 44 -13.09 -10.15 2.65
C THR A 44 -12.63 -9.51 3.96
N GLU A 45 -11.47 -9.94 4.45
CA GLU A 45 -10.76 -9.28 5.55
C GLU A 45 -9.67 -8.38 4.97
N GLU A 46 -9.75 -7.09 5.29
CA GLU A 46 -8.72 -6.10 5.01
C GLU A 46 -7.88 -5.88 6.28
N VAL A 47 -6.56 -5.89 6.14
CA VAL A 47 -5.63 -5.65 7.25
C VAL A 47 -5.04 -4.26 7.08
N LEU A 48 -5.22 -3.38 8.07
CA LEU A 48 -4.57 -2.08 8.13
C LEU A 48 -3.53 -2.10 9.24
N GLU A 49 -2.29 -1.78 8.93
CA GLU A 49 -1.22 -1.62 9.90
C GLU A 49 -0.67 -0.20 9.83
N ALA A 50 -0.42 0.40 10.98
CA ALA A 50 0.18 1.73 11.08
C ALA A 50 1.47 1.66 11.87
N ASP A 51 2.54 2.19 11.28
CA ASP A 51 3.84 2.39 11.91
C ASP A 51 4.02 3.89 12.16
N SER A 52 3.87 4.30 13.42
CA SER A 52 4.01 5.71 13.81
C SER A 52 5.48 6.17 13.86
N GLU A 53 6.45 5.25 13.94
CA GLU A 53 7.88 5.61 13.95
C GLU A 53 8.41 5.86 12.54
N ARG A 54 7.98 5.04 11.59
CA ARG A 54 8.30 5.21 10.16
C ARG A 54 7.36 6.20 9.46
N ASP A 55 6.32 6.65 10.15
CA ASP A 55 5.23 7.48 9.62
C ASP A 55 4.67 6.90 8.32
N SER A 56 4.20 5.65 8.41
CA SER A 56 3.62 4.93 7.28
C SER A 56 2.42 4.07 7.66
N ILE A 57 1.59 3.78 6.66
CA ILE A 57 0.41 2.92 6.78
C ILE A 57 0.46 1.87 5.67
N TYR A 58 0.13 0.64 6.04
CA TYR A 58 -0.06 -0.50 5.17
C TYR A 58 -1.52 -0.91 5.16
N LEU A 59 -2.06 -1.21 3.99
CA LEU A 59 -3.40 -1.79 3.81
C LEU A 59 -3.26 -2.98 2.87
N GLU A 60 -3.68 -4.16 3.32
CA GLU A 60 -3.63 -5.40 2.55
C GLU A 60 -4.99 -6.06 2.47
N PHE A 61 -5.37 -6.54 1.28
CA PHE A 61 -6.62 -7.28 1.07
C PHE A 61 -6.54 -8.17 -0.17
N LYS A 62 -7.41 -9.17 -0.21
CA LYS A 62 -7.55 -10.09 -1.34
C LYS A 62 -8.80 -9.73 -2.17
N GLN A 63 -8.62 -9.59 -3.48
CA GLN A 63 -9.69 -9.41 -4.46
C GLN A 63 -10.43 -10.72 -4.74
N GLY A 64 -11.59 -10.65 -5.41
CA GLY A 64 -12.45 -11.82 -5.70
C GLY A 64 -11.80 -12.86 -6.63
N ASP A 65 -10.93 -12.43 -7.54
CA ASP A 65 -10.10 -13.27 -8.41
C ASP A 65 -8.92 -13.93 -7.65
N GLY A 66 -8.70 -13.52 -6.41
CA GLY A 66 -7.63 -13.99 -5.54
C GLY A 66 -6.34 -13.18 -5.60
N THR A 67 -6.29 -12.11 -6.38
CA THR A 67 -5.18 -11.16 -6.41
C THR A 67 -4.98 -10.52 -5.02
N LEU A 68 -3.74 -10.51 -4.52
CA LEU A 68 -3.39 -9.86 -3.26
C LEU A 68 -2.95 -8.42 -3.54
N ILE A 69 -3.69 -7.46 -2.98
CA ILE A 69 -3.39 -6.03 -3.09
C ILE A 69 -2.76 -5.56 -1.80
N THR A 70 -1.62 -4.88 -1.91
CA THR A 70 -0.97 -4.19 -0.79
C THR A 70 -0.79 -2.72 -1.17
N PHE A 71 -1.33 -1.83 -0.37
CA PHE A 71 -1.18 -0.39 -0.47
C PHE A 71 -0.32 0.13 0.67
N VAL A 72 0.62 1.02 0.37
CA VAL A 72 1.39 1.74 1.38
C VAL A 72 1.28 3.24 1.14
N ALA A 73 1.06 3.96 2.23
CA ALA A 73 1.21 5.40 2.32
C ALA A 73 2.44 5.71 3.20
N ASP A 74 3.50 6.23 2.58
CA ASP A 74 4.69 6.77 3.25
C ASP A 74 4.53 8.29 3.37
N PHE A 75 4.18 8.76 4.56
CA PHE A 75 3.97 10.18 4.82
C PHE A 75 5.30 10.94 4.95
N LYS A 76 6.39 10.24 5.29
CA LYS A 76 7.72 10.85 5.41
C LYS A 76 8.24 11.32 4.06
N GLN A 77 7.97 10.55 3.00
CA GLN A 77 8.39 10.88 1.64
C GLN A 77 7.26 11.40 0.75
N ASP A 78 6.02 11.51 1.25
CA ASP A 78 4.82 11.81 0.46
C ASP A 78 4.65 10.86 -0.74
N VAL A 79 4.88 9.55 -0.53
CA VAL A 79 4.80 8.51 -1.57
C VAL A 79 3.70 7.50 -1.24
N LYS A 80 2.94 7.10 -2.24
CA LYS A 80 2.02 5.96 -2.17
C LYS A 80 2.42 4.87 -3.16
N ILE A 81 2.31 3.62 -2.73
CA ILE A 81 2.75 2.45 -3.47
C ILE A 81 1.59 1.46 -3.49
N PHE A 82 1.21 1.00 -4.68
CA PHE A 82 0.32 -0.14 -4.85
C PHE A 82 1.13 -1.31 -5.36
N ARG A 83 0.96 -2.46 -4.72
CA ARG A 83 1.43 -3.76 -5.20
C ARG A 83 0.22 -4.61 -5.49
N ALA A 84 0.16 -5.18 -6.69
CA ALA A 84 -0.78 -6.23 -7.03
C ALA A 84 -0.02 -7.52 -7.30
N LEU A 85 -0.25 -8.55 -6.50
CA LEU A 85 0.29 -9.89 -6.71
C LEU A 85 -0.82 -10.75 -7.32
N ILE A 86 -0.79 -10.85 -8.64
CA ILE A 86 -1.81 -11.49 -9.47
C ILE A 86 -1.43 -12.97 -9.61
N LEU A 87 -2.36 -13.85 -9.27
CA LEU A 87 -2.15 -15.29 -9.40
C LEU A 87 -2.26 -15.67 -10.87
N GLY A 88 -1.29 -16.45 -11.36
CA GLY A 88 -1.33 -16.93 -12.74
C GLY A 88 -2.12 -18.23 -12.86
N GLU A 89 -2.64 -18.46 -14.06
CA GLU A 89 -3.35 -19.70 -14.41
C GLU A 89 -2.36 -20.73 -14.94
N LEU A 90 -1.91 -21.65 -14.07
CA LEU A 90 -0.97 -22.71 -14.44
C LEU A 90 -1.49 -23.59 -15.59
N GLU A 91 -2.80 -23.84 -15.62
CA GLU A 91 -3.48 -24.60 -16.70
C GLU A 91 -3.37 -23.92 -18.07
N ARG A 92 -3.16 -22.60 -18.10
CA ARG A 92 -2.91 -21.81 -19.33
C ARG A 92 -1.41 -21.61 -19.59
N GLY A 93 -0.54 -22.31 -18.87
CA GLY A 93 0.91 -22.21 -19.00
C GLY A 93 1.51 -20.91 -18.44
N GLN A 94 0.78 -20.20 -17.58
CA GLN A 94 1.28 -18.98 -16.93
C GLN A 94 2.24 -19.31 -15.77
N ASN A 95 3.04 -18.33 -15.36
CA ASN A 95 3.81 -18.42 -14.11
C ASN A 95 2.86 -18.51 -12.90
N GLN A 96 3.38 -18.98 -11.75
CA GLN A 96 2.56 -19.08 -10.52
C GLN A 96 1.92 -17.76 -10.11
N TYR A 97 2.64 -16.65 -10.30
CA TYR A 97 2.14 -15.30 -10.06
C TYR A 97 2.92 -14.28 -10.89
N GLN A 98 2.34 -13.09 -11.03
CA GLN A 98 2.99 -11.88 -11.52
C GLN A 98 2.75 -10.76 -10.53
N ALA A 99 3.73 -9.89 -10.32
CA ALA A 99 3.58 -8.74 -9.46
C ALA A 99 3.68 -7.45 -10.27
N LEU A 100 2.82 -6.49 -9.96
CA LEU A 100 2.84 -5.14 -10.47
C LEU A 100 3.06 -4.17 -9.33
N CYS A 101 3.85 -3.14 -9.56
CA CYS A 101 3.99 -2.02 -8.64
C CYS A 101 3.67 -0.69 -9.32
N PHE A 102 2.82 0.11 -8.67
CA PHE A 102 2.48 1.47 -9.10
C PHE A 102 2.88 2.45 -8.01
N ILE A 103 3.82 3.32 -8.31
CA ILE A 103 4.36 4.32 -7.39
C ILE A 103 3.88 5.70 -7.82
N SER A 104 3.31 6.44 -6.89
CA SER A 104 2.83 7.80 -7.15
C SER A 104 2.99 8.68 -5.91
N ARG A 105 2.81 9.98 -6.07
CA ARG A 105 2.78 10.90 -4.96
C ARG A 105 1.53 10.69 -4.09
N LEU A 106 1.71 10.68 -2.78
CA LEU A 106 0.64 10.73 -1.81
C LEU A 106 0.14 12.18 -1.68
N ASN A 107 -1.12 12.45 -2.04
CA ASN A 107 -1.68 13.77 -1.80
C ASN A 107 -2.11 13.94 -0.34
N ARG A 108 -2.09 15.19 0.11
CA ARG A 108 -2.59 15.56 1.44
C ARG A 108 -4.05 15.15 1.59
N ASN A 109 -4.41 14.66 2.77
CA ASN A 109 -5.77 14.27 3.12
C ASN A 109 -6.38 13.14 2.26
N GLU A 110 -5.55 12.33 1.58
CA GLU A 110 -6.03 11.10 0.96
C GLU A 110 -6.44 10.10 2.04
N ILE A 111 -5.59 9.88 3.03
CA ILE A 111 -5.74 8.96 4.16
C ILE A 111 -5.41 9.69 5.47
N ILE A 112 -5.95 9.25 6.62
CA ILE A 112 -5.59 9.85 7.92
C ILE A 112 -4.11 9.58 8.26
N PRO A 113 -3.46 10.43 9.07
CA PRO A 113 -2.08 10.22 9.50
C PRO A 113 -1.85 8.90 10.27
N SER A 114 -0.65 8.35 10.17
CA SER A 114 -0.21 7.10 10.81
C SER A 114 -0.51 7.07 12.32
N GLU A 115 -0.18 8.13 13.07
CA GLU A 115 -0.45 8.23 14.51
C GLU A 115 -1.94 8.09 14.86
N SER A 116 -2.80 8.60 13.99
CA SER A 116 -4.25 8.54 14.17
C SER A 116 -4.79 7.17 13.79
N MET A 117 -4.24 6.54 12.74
CA MET A 117 -4.53 5.16 12.35
C MET A 117 -4.15 4.18 13.47
N ALA A 118 -2.98 4.37 14.09
CA ALA A 118 -2.45 3.49 15.12
C ALA A 118 -3.29 3.47 16.43
N ARG A 119 -4.18 4.44 16.60
CA ARG A 119 -5.11 4.52 17.74
C ARG A 119 -6.49 3.96 17.43
N LEU A 120 -6.76 3.59 16.18
CA LEU A 120 -8.05 3.01 15.81
C LEU A 120 -8.21 1.62 16.42
N ARG A 121 -9.39 1.37 16.98
CA ARG A 121 -9.78 0.07 17.54
C ARG A 121 -11.19 -0.25 17.10
N GLN A 122 -11.45 -1.51 16.80
CA GLN A 122 -12.80 -1.95 16.48
C GLN A 122 -13.59 -2.26 17.74
N LYS A 123 -14.78 -1.65 17.83
CA LYS A 123 -15.76 -2.01 18.85
C LYS A 123 -16.40 -3.38 18.60
N ASN A 124 -16.59 -3.75 17.33
CA ASN A 124 -17.17 -5.03 16.93
C ASN A 124 -16.35 -5.61 15.76
N PRO A 125 -15.52 -6.63 16.01
CA PRO A 125 -14.73 -7.32 14.98
C PRO A 125 -15.58 -8.02 13.91
N GLN A 126 -16.82 -8.38 14.26
CA GLN A 126 -17.75 -9.05 13.36
C GLN A 126 -18.59 -8.04 12.54
N ALA A 127 -18.39 -6.74 12.68
CA ALA A 127 -19.12 -5.78 11.84
C ALA A 127 -18.55 -5.79 10.41
N ILE A 128 -19.40 -6.01 9.41
CA ILE A 128 -19.05 -5.74 8.00
C ILE A 128 -19.12 -4.23 7.80
N ARG A 129 -18.00 -3.64 7.39
CA ARG A 129 -17.87 -2.20 7.15
C ARG A 129 -18.15 -1.87 5.70
N LEU A 130 -18.83 -0.73 5.52
CA LEU A 130 -19.02 -0.06 4.24
C LEU A 130 -18.43 1.35 4.36
N ALA A 131 -17.88 1.86 3.28
CA ALA A 131 -17.40 3.23 3.22
C ALA A 131 -18.55 4.23 3.42
N GLU A 132 -18.34 5.26 4.24
CA GLU A 132 -19.31 6.35 4.39
C GLU A 132 -19.38 7.21 3.13
N GLU A 133 -18.27 7.34 2.40
CA GLU A 133 -18.17 8.08 1.14
C GLU A 133 -17.53 7.22 0.04
N ARG A 134 -18.18 7.12 -1.11
CA ARG A 134 -17.61 6.49 -2.30
C ARG A 134 -16.98 7.57 -3.18
N ARG A 135 -15.65 7.71 -3.11
CA ARG A 135 -14.87 8.59 -4.00
C ARG A 135 -14.81 8.00 -5.41
N GLY A 136 -14.59 8.89 -6.37
CA GLY A 136 -14.52 8.56 -7.81
C GLY A 136 -13.36 7.63 -8.18
N LEU A 137 -13.25 7.37 -9.49
CA LEU A 137 -12.14 6.64 -10.09
C LEU A 137 -11.00 7.62 -10.40
N GLU A 138 -9.80 7.34 -9.90
CA GLU A 138 -8.58 8.07 -10.28
C GLU A 138 -7.90 7.36 -11.45
N GLN A 139 -7.82 8.03 -12.60
CA GLN A 139 -7.13 7.52 -13.78
C GLN A 139 -5.67 7.97 -13.76
N LEU A 140 -4.76 7.02 -13.94
CA LEU A 140 -3.32 7.21 -13.81
C LEU A 140 -2.61 6.58 -15.01
N THR A 141 -2.11 7.42 -15.91
CA THR A 141 -1.23 6.99 -17.01
C THR A 141 0.20 6.88 -16.49
N MET A 142 0.72 5.66 -16.43
CA MET A 142 2.05 5.38 -15.93
C MET A 142 3.03 5.32 -17.12
N SER A 143 3.65 6.46 -17.38
CA SER A 143 4.51 6.70 -18.53
C SER A 143 6.01 6.56 -18.24
N ALA A 144 6.39 6.11 -17.04
CA ALA A 144 7.78 5.83 -16.69
C ALA A 144 7.91 4.54 -15.88
N ALA A 145 8.99 3.80 -16.08
CA ALA A 145 9.43 2.70 -15.24
C ALA A 145 10.42 3.18 -14.17
N VAL A 146 10.49 2.46 -13.05
CA VAL A 146 11.34 2.78 -11.90
C VAL A 146 12.35 1.65 -11.66
N ASN A 147 13.62 2.00 -11.62
CA ASN A 147 14.70 1.08 -11.32
C ASN A 147 14.73 0.74 -9.81
N LEU A 148 14.42 -0.51 -9.47
CA LEU A 148 14.33 -0.99 -8.09
C LEU A 148 15.62 -0.75 -7.27
N THR A 149 16.81 -0.90 -7.86
CA THR A 149 18.09 -0.79 -7.16
C THR A 149 18.32 0.59 -6.55
N ARG A 150 17.73 1.63 -7.15
CA ARG A 150 17.85 3.02 -6.69
C ARG A 150 16.54 3.60 -6.14
N ALA A 151 15.45 2.84 -6.19
CA ALA A 151 14.13 3.29 -5.76
C ALA A 151 14.03 3.66 -4.27
N TRP A 152 14.99 3.23 -3.43
CA TRP A 152 15.09 3.65 -2.02
C TRP A 152 15.17 5.17 -1.85
N GLN A 153 15.65 5.91 -2.87
CA GLN A 153 15.68 7.37 -2.88
C GLN A 153 14.29 8.00 -2.88
N LEU A 154 13.27 7.27 -3.37
CA LEU A 154 11.87 7.71 -3.34
C LEU A 154 11.21 7.30 -2.03
N SER A 155 11.41 6.05 -1.61
CA SER A 155 10.93 5.54 -0.33
C SER A 155 11.65 4.24 0.00
N SER A 156 12.02 4.06 1.28
CA SER A 156 12.61 2.80 1.76
C SER A 156 11.65 1.60 1.67
N HIS A 157 10.35 1.85 1.55
CA HIS A 157 9.33 0.81 1.46
C HIS A 157 9.30 0.11 0.09
N ILE A 158 9.78 0.77 -0.96
CA ILE A 158 9.66 0.27 -2.35
C ILE A 158 10.38 -1.06 -2.54
N HIS A 159 11.58 -1.24 -1.96
CA HIS A 159 12.34 -2.47 -2.14
C HIS A 159 11.54 -3.71 -1.71
N ASN A 160 10.98 -3.68 -0.50
CA ASN A 160 10.23 -4.81 0.05
C ASN A 160 8.85 -4.99 -0.60
N MET A 161 8.26 -3.89 -1.09
CA MET A 161 6.98 -3.96 -1.79
C MET A 161 7.13 -4.47 -3.22
N CYS A 162 8.18 -4.07 -3.93
CA CYS A 162 8.26 -4.22 -5.38
C CYS A 162 9.33 -5.20 -5.86
N SER A 163 10.03 -5.89 -4.95
CA SER A 163 11.01 -6.93 -5.32
C SER A 163 10.45 -7.99 -6.25
N GLU A 164 9.22 -8.44 -5.99
CA GLU A 164 8.55 -9.46 -6.80
C GLU A 164 8.11 -8.94 -8.17
N ALA A 165 7.91 -7.62 -8.30
CA ALA A 165 7.47 -7.00 -9.55
C ALA A 165 8.59 -6.92 -10.60
N ARG A 166 9.85 -7.13 -10.20
CA ARG A 166 11.03 -7.08 -11.07
C ARG A 166 11.08 -5.78 -11.88
N GLU A 167 10.71 -5.82 -13.16
CA GLU A 167 10.70 -4.68 -14.09
C GLU A 167 9.32 -4.00 -14.19
N ALA A 168 8.27 -4.60 -13.65
CA ALA A 168 6.90 -4.08 -13.69
C ALA A 168 6.63 -3.06 -12.56
N ILE A 169 7.50 -2.05 -12.45
CA ILE A 169 7.44 -0.98 -11.46
C ILE A 169 7.24 0.34 -12.19
N TYR A 170 6.07 0.94 -12.06
CA TYR A 170 5.65 2.05 -12.89
C TYR A 170 5.34 3.31 -12.09
N THR A 171 5.53 4.47 -12.72
CA THR A 171 5.16 5.78 -12.18
C THR A 171 4.73 6.74 -13.30
N ARG A 172 4.25 7.93 -12.92
CA ARG A 172 3.78 8.97 -13.85
C ARG A 172 4.88 9.98 -14.12
N GLU A 173 4.94 10.49 -15.34
CA GLU A 173 5.84 11.60 -15.69
C GLU A 173 5.67 12.84 -14.79
N ALA A 174 4.43 13.15 -14.39
CA ALA A 174 4.17 14.25 -13.45
C ALA A 174 4.81 14.02 -12.06
N ASP A 175 4.88 12.77 -11.60
CA ASP A 175 5.53 12.41 -10.34
C ASP A 175 7.06 12.40 -10.51
N VAL A 176 7.57 11.89 -11.65
CA VAL A 176 8.99 11.99 -12.02
C VAL A 176 9.47 13.43 -11.95
N LYS A 177 8.76 14.36 -12.61
CA LYS A 177 9.09 15.79 -12.57
C LYS A 177 9.16 16.32 -11.14
N HIS A 178 8.19 15.96 -10.30
CA HIS A 178 8.17 16.37 -8.91
C HIS A 178 9.40 15.88 -8.12
N TRP A 179 9.82 14.63 -8.31
CA TRP A 179 10.98 14.07 -7.63
C TRP A 179 12.30 14.62 -8.16
N LEU A 180 12.41 14.88 -9.46
CA LEU A 180 13.56 15.57 -10.05
C LEU A 180 13.71 16.97 -9.45
N ASP A 181 12.62 17.74 -9.33
CA ASP A 181 12.61 19.07 -8.70
C ASP A 181 13.03 19.01 -7.21
N LYS A 182 12.88 17.85 -6.57
CA LYS A 182 13.32 17.57 -5.19
C LYS A 182 14.76 17.07 -5.08
N GLY A 183 15.47 16.93 -6.20
CA GLY A 183 16.87 16.52 -6.26
C GLY A 183 17.09 15.00 -6.31
N VAL A 184 16.06 14.22 -6.64
CA VAL A 184 16.21 12.78 -6.90
C VAL A 184 16.95 12.58 -8.22
N ASP A 185 17.85 11.59 -8.28
CA ASP A 185 18.59 11.23 -9.49
C ASP A 185 17.63 10.75 -10.60
N GLY A 186 17.69 11.38 -11.77
CA GLY A 186 16.84 11.02 -12.90
C GLY A 186 17.10 9.64 -13.49
N SER A 187 18.28 9.06 -13.25
CA SER A 187 18.63 7.72 -13.74
C SER A 187 17.90 6.57 -13.03
N ILE A 188 17.05 6.90 -12.05
CA ILE A 188 16.09 5.97 -11.44
C ILE A 188 14.91 5.71 -12.39
N PHE A 189 14.64 6.64 -13.31
CA PHE A 189 13.47 6.60 -14.17
C PHE A 189 13.85 6.27 -15.61
N GLU A 190 13.02 5.46 -16.24
CA GLU A 190 13.07 5.20 -17.68
C GLU A 190 11.73 5.62 -18.28
N VAL A 191 11.76 6.51 -19.27
CA VAL A 191 10.54 6.96 -19.96
C VAL A 191 10.05 5.82 -20.85
N LEU A 192 8.79 5.45 -20.66
CA LEU A 192 8.15 4.40 -21.45
C LEU A 192 7.56 4.99 -22.74
N PRO A 193 7.49 4.21 -23.83
CA PRO A 193 6.83 4.63 -25.06
C PRO A 193 5.40 5.12 -24.80
N GLN A 194 5.09 6.36 -25.18
CA GLN A 194 3.77 6.95 -25.02
C GLN A 194 2.92 6.83 -26.29
N THR A 195 1.61 7.00 -26.14
CA THR A 195 0.60 7.00 -27.22
C THR A 195 0.83 8.04 -28.32
N THR A 196 1.70 9.03 -28.08
CA THR A 196 1.86 10.21 -28.94
C THR A 196 2.94 10.09 -30.01
N GLU A 197 3.87 9.13 -29.96
CA GLU A 197 5.10 9.20 -30.77
C GLU A 197 5.31 8.14 -31.87
N VAL A 198 4.49 7.10 -32.00
CA VAL A 198 4.47 6.14 -33.14
C VAL A 198 3.02 5.59 -33.25
N PRO A 199 2.55 4.81 -34.26
CA PRO A 199 1.11 4.58 -34.42
C PRO A 199 0.55 4.02 -33.11
N SER A 200 -0.45 4.72 -32.57
CA SER A 200 -1.00 4.52 -31.23
C SER A 200 -1.02 3.04 -30.85
N PHE A 201 -0.26 2.65 -29.82
CA PHE A 201 -0.28 1.28 -29.32
C PHE A 201 -1.72 0.87 -29.05
N GLN A 202 -2.13 -0.29 -29.57
CA GLN A 202 -3.44 -0.84 -29.29
C GLN A 202 -3.53 -1.26 -27.82
N ALA A 203 -4.75 -1.31 -27.28
CA ALA A 203 -4.96 -1.88 -25.97
C ALA A 203 -4.64 -3.38 -25.98
N CYS A 204 -4.16 -3.92 -24.85
CA CYS A 204 -3.74 -5.32 -24.78
C CYS A 204 -4.91 -6.30 -25.00
N HIS A 205 -6.11 -5.96 -24.53
CA HIS A 205 -7.32 -6.75 -24.84
C HIS A 205 -7.60 -6.87 -26.35
N SER A 206 -7.30 -5.82 -27.15
CA SER A 206 -7.50 -5.84 -28.61
C SER A 206 -6.37 -6.53 -29.39
N THR A 207 -5.22 -6.76 -28.76
CA THR A 207 -4.02 -7.30 -29.41
C THR A 207 -4.08 -8.83 -29.43
N LYS A 208 -3.91 -9.49 -30.58
CA LYS A 208 -3.96 -10.97 -30.65
C LYS A 208 -2.62 -11.67 -30.43
N ASP A 209 -1.54 -11.05 -30.90
CA ASP A 209 -0.19 -11.60 -30.79
C ASP A 209 0.39 -11.31 -29.40
N LEU A 210 0.78 -12.37 -28.68
CA LEU A 210 1.31 -12.31 -27.31
C LEU A 210 2.64 -11.57 -27.20
N TRP A 211 3.37 -11.44 -28.31
CA TRP A 211 4.70 -10.86 -28.37
C TRP A 211 4.71 -9.40 -28.85
N GLN A 212 3.56 -8.83 -29.20
CA GLN A 212 3.45 -7.43 -29.59
C GLN A 212 3.37 -6.52 -28.36
N PRO A 213 3.92 -5.30 -28.47
CA PRO A 213 3.74 -4.26 -27.46
C PRO A 213 2.30 -3.74 -27.48
N CYS A 214 1.78 -3.38 -26.31
CA CYS A 214 0.42 -2.86 -26.15
C CYS A 214 0.29 -2.01 -24.89
N LEU A 215 -0.84 -1.31 -24.76
CA LEU A 215 -1.20 -0.59 -23.54
C LEU A 215 -2.08 -1.47 -22.66
N CYS A 216 -1.54 -1.80 -21.50
CA CYS A 216 -2.22 -2.57 -20.49
C CYS A 216 -3.07 -1.68 -19.60
N THR A 217 -4.21 -2.20 -19.16
CA THR A 217 -4.99 -1.57 -18.10
C THR A 217 -5.07 -2.44 -16.87
N TYR A 218 -5.03 -1.82 -15.69
CA TYR A 218 -5.22 -2.51 -14.42
C TYR A 218 -6.08 -1.66 -13.49
N SER A 219 -7.11 -2.26 -12.89
CA SER A 219 -8.05 -1.54 -12.03
C SER A 219 -8.13 -2.19 -10.66
N LEU A 220 -8.13 -1.36 -9.61
CA LEU A 220 -8.37 -1.81 -8.24
C LEU A 220 -9.23 -0.79 -7.49
N ARG A 221 -9.81 -1.22 -6.36
CA ARG A 221 -10.57 -0.35 -5.46
C ARG A 221 -10.18 -0.63 -4.03
N LEU A 222 -9.85 0.42 -3.29
CA LEU A 222 -9.83 0.36 -1.84
C LEU A 222 -11.27 0.48 -1.36
N GLU A 223 -11.86 -0.61 -0.86
CA GLU A 223 -13.29 -0.65 -0.55
C GLU A 223 -13.61 0.06 0.76
N TRP A 224 -12.68 0.03 1.71
CA TRP A 224 -12.81 0.79 2.94
C TRP A 224 -11.44 1.27 3.45
N TYR A 225 -11.32 2.57 3.71
CA TYR A 225 -10.16 3.10 4.44
C TYR A 225 -10.50 4.38 5.19
N PRO A 226 -9.88 4.65 6.35
CA PRO A 226 -10.05 5.91 7.07
C PRO A 226 -9.43 7.10 6.30
N CYS A 227 -10.28 7.98 5.76
CA CYS A 227 -9.85 9.08 4.89
C CYS A 227 -9.89 10.46 5.55
N LEU A 228 -10.64 10.62 6.65
CA LEU A 228 -10.76 11.89 7.36
C LEU A 228 -10.94 11.68 8.86
N LEU A 229 -10.39 12.59 9.68
CA LEU A 229 -10.66 12.67 11.11
C LEU A 229 -11.91 13.49 11.39
N LYS A 230 -12.77 12.98 12.27
CA LYS A 230 -13.93 13.71 12.81
C LYS A 230 -13.57 14.35 14.15
N TYR A 231 -13.95 15.62 14.30
CA TYR A 231 -13.71 16.40 15.51
C TYR A 231 -15.05 16.76 16.16
N CYS A 232 -15.14 16.50 17.47
CA CYS A 232 -16.30 16.86 18.28
C CYS A 232 -15.93 18.04 19.18
N ARG A 233 -16.94 18.77 19.65
CA ARG A 233 -16.79 19.89 20.58
C ARG A 233 -17.25 19.47 21.97
N SER A 234 -16.41 19.68 22.96
CA SER A 234 -16.81 19.68 24.37
C SER A 234 -16.97 21.12 24.84
N ARG A 235 -17.91 21.37 25.75
CA ARG A 235 -18.03 22.64 26.47
C ARG A 235 -17.73 22.36 27.94
N ASP A 236 -16.73 23.05 28.47
CA ASP A 236 -16.44 22.99 29.90
C ASP A 236 -17.44 23.85 30.67
N THR A 237 -17.56 23.64 32.00
CA THR A 237 -18.48 24.39 32.88
C THR A 237 -18.22 25.90 32.90
N THR A 238 -17.05 26.33 32.43
CA THR A 238 -16.63 27.74 32.27
C THR A 238 -16.96 28.34 30.91
N GLY A 239 -17.65 27.60 30.03
CA GLY A 239 -18.06 28.06 28.70
C GLY A 239 -16.95 28.05 27.64
N LYS A 240 -15.72 27.64 27.98
CA LYS A 240 -14.63 27.47 27.01
C LYS A 240 -14.83 26.16 26.25
N GLY A 241 -14.96 26.27 24.92
CA GLY A 241 -15.13 25.11 24.05
C GLY A 241 -13.77 24.49 23.69
N SER A 242 -13.63 23.18 23.84
CA SER A 242 -12.46 22.42 23.39
C SER A 242 -12.86 21.46 22.26
N THR A 243 -11.98 21.28 21.28
CA THR A 243 -12.19 20.34 20.17
C THR A 243 -11.32 19.10 20.37
N TYR A 244 -11.91 17.91 20.21
CA TYR A 244 -11.18 16.64 20.35
C TYR A 244 -11.52 15.67 19.20
N LYS A 245 -10.58 14.77 18.88
CA LYS A 245 -10.78 13.70 17.89
C LYS A 245 -11.80 12.72 18.43
N CYS A 246 -12.92 12.52 17.73
CA CYS A 246 -14.01 11.64 18.20
C CYS A 246 -14.36 10.50 17.24
N GLY A 247 -13.81 10.50 16.04
CA GLY A 247 -14.02 9.41 15.09
C GLY A 247 -13.31 9.61 13.77
N ILE A 248 -13.68 8.79 12.80
CA ILE A 248 -13.20 8.86 11.43
C ILE A 248 -14.38 8.94 10.46
N LYS A 249 -14.11 9.43 9.26
CA LYS A 249 -14.91 9.14 8.06
C LYS A 249 -14.16 8.07 7.26
N SER A 250 -14.86 7.02 6.85
CA SER A 250 -14.33 6.02 5.94
C SER A 250 -14.68 6.34 4.48
N CYS A 251 -13.77 6.04 3.56
CA CYS A 251 -13.96 6.22 2.14
C CYS A 251 -13.71 4.92 1.36
N SER A 252 -14.24 4.86 0.15
CA SER A 252 -13.87 3.93 -0.92
C SER A 252 -13.29 4.74 -2.08
N LYS A 253 -12.27 4.25 -2.79
CA LYS A 253 -11.69 4.92 -3.96
C LYS A 253 -11.19 3.92 -4.98
N GLY A 254 -11.55 4.14 -6.25
CA GLY A 254 -11.08 3.33 -7.36
C GLY A 254 -9.82 3.93 -7.99
N TYR A 255 -8.98 3.06 -8.53
CA TYR A 255 -7.79 3.43 -9.30
C TYR A 255 -7.81 2.67 -10.62
N HIS A 256 -7.47 3.36 -11.70
CA HIS A 256 -7.35 2.81 -13.04
C HIS A 256 -5.99 3.19 -13.59
N PHE A 257 -5.14 2.20 -13.81
CA PHE A 257 -3.78 2.35 -14.28
C PHE A 257 -3.70 1.99 -15.76
N THR A 258 -3.06 2.83 -16.56
CA THR A 258 -2.74 2.54 -17.96
C THR A 258 -1.23 2.63 -18.15
N TYR A 259 -0.61 1.59 -18.70
CA TYR A 259 0.85 1.50 -18.82
C TYR A 259 1.26 0.70 -20.04
N TYR A 260 2.44 0.99 -20.56
CA TYR A 260 3.05 0.26 -21.66
C TYR A 260 3.61 -1.08 -21.17
N VAL A 261 3.38 -2.14 -21.94
CA VAL A 261 4.12 -3.40 -21.81
C VAL A 261 4.77 -3.77 -23.15
N PRO A 262 6.01 -4.27 -23.15
CA PRO A 262 6.70 -4.64 -24.39
C PRO A 262 6.09 -5.87 -25.06
N GLN A 263 5.34 -6.69 -24.32
CA GLN A 263 4.72 -7.93 -24.80
C GLN A 263 3.38 -8.12 -24.08
N LYS A 264 2.31 -8.42 -24.83
CA LYS A 264 0.98 -8.70 -24.27
C LYS A 264 0.98 -9.77 -23.17
N GLN A 265 1.88 -10.77 -23.23
CA GLN A 265 1.97 -11.79 -22.17
C GLN A 265 2.30 -11.25 -20.77
N LEU A 266 2.76 -10.00 -20.66
CA LEU A 266 2.97 -9.29 -19.39
C LEU A 266 1.71 -8.55 -18.90
N CYS A 267 0.58 -8.76 -19.57
CA CYS A 267 -0.71 -8.13 -19.30
C CYS A 267 -1.86 -9.12 -19.61
N LEU A 268 -1.91 -10.23 -18.87
CA LEU A 268 -2.90 -11.29 -19.12
C LEU A 268 -4.26 -11.03 -18.46
N TRP A 269 -4.35 -10.03 -17.59
CA TRP A 269 -5.59 -9.63 -16.89
C TRP A 269 -6.41 -8.58 -17.66
N ASP A 270 -5.84 -7.94 -18.69
CA ASP A 270 -6.58 -7.02 -19.57
C ASP A 270 -7.35 -7.86 -20.61
N GLU A 271 -8.38 -8.57 -20.13
CA GLU A 271 -9.33 -9.30 -20.97
C GLU A 271 -10.57 -8.42 -21.23
N GLU A 272 -11.21 -8.62 -22.39
CA GLU A 272 -12.43 -7.92 -22.78
C GLU A 272 -13.58 -8.39 -21.87
N THR A 273 -14.03 -7.53 -20.95
CA THR A 273 -15.18 -7.80 -20.06
C THR A 273 -16.51 -7.68 -20.78
#